data_AF-A0A059FQU3-F1
#
_entry.id   AF-A0A059FQU3-F1
#
_cell.length_a   1.000
_cell.length_b   1.000
_cell.length_c   1.000
_cell.angle_alpha   90.00
_cell.angle_beta   90.00
_cell.angle_gamma   90.00
#
_symmetry.space_group_name_H-M   'P 1'
#
loop_
_entity.id
_entity.type
_entity.pdbx_description
1 polymer ?
#
loop_
_entity_poly.entity_id
_entity_poly.type
_entity_poly.pdbx_seq_one_letter_code
_entity_poly.pdbx_strand_id
1 'polypeptide(L)'
;MKVLPHIERGIHQIHNILIEFRDDGAAVESYFTAFQRQPTQSGEVEQVDMKGRYLDWFVRRDDEWRILNRVVVFDWVENMPLPPGTEAERFGNKTPIGAPCPNDPVYTVF
;
A
#
# COMPACT_ATOMS: atom_id res chain seq x y z
N MET A 1 13.33 9.25 -1.81
CA MET A 1 11.87 9.17 -1.64
C MET A 1 11.50 9.38 -0.18
N LYS A 2 10.31 9.91 0.10
CA LYS A 2 9.81 10.02 1.48
C LYS A 2 9.26 8.65 1.89
N VAL A 3 9.81 8.04 2.94
CA VAL A 3 9.34 6.77 3.50
C VAL A 3 8.30 7.06 4.58
N LEU A 4 7.18 6.33 4.59
CA LEU A 4 6.25 6.40 5.72
C LEU A 4 6.94 5.82 6.96
N PRO A 5 7.07 6.58 8.05
CA PRO A 5 7.71 6.07 9.24
C PRO A 5 6.87 4.90 9.78
N HIS A 6 7.54 3.84 10.24
CA HIS A 6 6.95 2.71 10.96
C HIS A 6 6.16 1.67 10.13
N ILE A 7 6.24 1.62 8.80
CA ILE A 7 5.71 0.47 8.03
C ILE A 7 6.86 -0.49 7.68
N GLU A 8 6.80 -1.73 8.18
CA GLU A 8 7.80 -2.77 7.88
C GLU A 8 7.54 -3.40 6.51
N ARG A 9 6.27 -3.70 6.22
CA ARG A 9 5.80 -4.23 4.94
C ARG A 9 4.44 -3.63 4.62
N GLY A 10 4.29 -3.10 3.41
CA GLY A 10 3.00 -2.59 2.92
C GLY A 10 2.83 -2.98 1.47
N ILE A 11 1.96 -3.95 1.20
CA ILE A 11 1.63 -4.37 -0.15
C ILE A 11 0.21 -3.91 -0.42
N HIS A 12 0.04 -2.96 -1.34
CA HIS A 12 -1.26 -2.48 -1.78
C HIS A 12 -1.51 -2.97 -3.21
N GLN A 13 -2.56 -3.77 -3.37
CA GLN A 13 -3.05 -4.25 -4.66
C GLN A 13 -4.30 -3.46 -5.01
N ILE A 14 -4.26 -2.73 -6.13
CA ILE A 14 -5.39 -1.93 -6.61
C ILE A 14 -6.10 -2.71 -7.72
N HIS A 15 -7.43 -2.80 -7.64
CA HIS A 15 -8.26 -3.59 -8.55
C HIS A 15 -9.63 -2.93 -8.74
N ASN A 16 -10.43 -3.47 -9.67
CA ASN A 16 -11.79 -3.05 -10.00
C ASN A 16 -11.98 -1.52 -10.01
N ILE A 17 -11.49 -0.89 -11.07
CA ILE A 17 -11.42 0.57 -11.18
C ILE A 17 -12.58 1.08 -12.04
N LEU A 18 -13.37 2.00 -11.50
CA LEU A 18 -14.39 2.75 -12.21
C LEU A 18 -13.98 4.21 -12.31
N ILE A 19 -14.11 4.79 -13.50
CA ILE A 19 -13.71 6.17 -13.79
C ILE A 19 -14.90 6.88 -14.44
N GLU A 20 -15.28 8.03 -13.90
CA GLU A 20 -16.24 8.93 -14.48
C GLU A 20 -15.62 10.32 -14.69
N PHE A 21 -15.47 10.74 -15.94
CA PHE A 21 -14.99 12.07 -16.29
C PHE A 21 -16.08 13.13 -16.10
N ARG A 22 -15.69 14.28 -15.58
CA ARG A 22 -16.51 15.48 -15.36
C ARG A 22 -15.78 16.68 -15.97
N ASP A 23 -16.46 17.83 -16.08
CA ASP A 23 -15.89 19.00 -16.77
C ASP A 23 -14.58 19.51 -16.14
N ASP A 24 -14.43 19.38 -14.82
CA ASP A 24 -13.31 19.90 -14.03
C ASP A 24 -12.41 18.79 -13.43
N GLY A 25 -12.67 17.52 -13.73
CA GLY A 25 -11.92 16.42 -13.14
C GLY A 25 -12.44 15.03 -13.50
N ALA A 26 -12.08 14.04 -12.69
CA ALA A 26 -12.60 12.68 -12.79
C ALA A 26 -12.85 12.10 -11.39
N ALA A 27 -14.04 11.53 -11.19
CA ALA A 27 -14.34 10.70 -10.04
C ALA A 27 -13.85 9.28 -10.32
N VAL A 28 -13.02 8.74 -9.43
CA VAL A 28 -12.42 7.41 -9.58
C VAL A 28 -12.67 6.59 -8.33
N GLU A 29 -13.38 5.47 -8.47
CA GLU A 29 -13.46 4.44 -7.45
C GLU A 29 -12.46 3.33 -7.80
N SER A 30 -11.61 2.96 -6.85
CA SER A 30 -10.68 1.83 -6.98
C SER A 30 -10.79 0.95 -5.75
N TYR A 31 -10.91 -0.37 -5.92
CA TYR A 31 -10.77 -1.28 -4.79
C TYR A 31 -9.30 -1.49 -4.42
N PHE A 32 -9.04 -1.72 -3.14
CA PHE A 32 -7.74 -2.15 -2.65
C PHE A 32 -7.83 -3.42 -1.80
N THR A 33 -6.77 -4.23 -1.90
CA THR A 33 -6.39 -5.22 -0.88
C THR A 33 -5.01 -4.82 -0.36
N ALA A 34 -4.89 -4.66 0.95
CA ALA A 34 -3.66 -4.22 1.59
C ALA A 34 -3.20 -5.23 2.64
N PHE A 35 -2.01 -5.77 2.44
CA PHE A 35 -1.31 -6.59 3.42
C PHE A 35 -0.26 -5.72 4.11
N GLN A 36 -0.49 -5.43 5.39
CA GLN A 36 0.36 -4.53 6.17
C GLN A 36 0.98 -5.25 7.35
N ARG A 37 2.25 -4.97 7.59
CA ARG A 37 2.96 -5.30 8.82
C ARG A 37 3.68 -4.06 9.33
N GLN A 38 3.48 -3.75 10.61
CA GLN A 38 4.06 -2.56 11.23
C GLN A 38 4.22 -2.75 12.74
N PRO A 39 5.14 -2.02 13.41
CA PRO A 39 5.16 -1.91 14.85
C PRO A 39 3.92 -1.16 15.37
N THR A 40 3.36 -1.64 16.47
CA THR A 40 2.38 -0.96 17.29
C THR A 40 3.06 0.12 18.13
N GLN A 41 2.26 0.92 18.86
CA GLN A 41 2.80 1.91 19.80
C GLN A 41 3.62 1.29 20.95
N SER A 42 3.35 0.03 21.32
CA SER A 42 4.13 -0.70 22.33
C SER A 42 5.43 -1.30 21.79
N GLY A 43 5.67 -1.19 20.47
CA GLY A 43 6.84 -1.76 19.79
C GLY A 43 6.68 -3.22 19.38
N GLU A 44 5.55 -3.86 19.68
CA GLU A 44 5.21 -5.18 19.15
C GLU A 44 4.84 -5.08 17.68
N VAL A 45 5.06 -6.14 16.89
CA VAL A 45 4.67 -6.15 15.48
C VAL A 45 3.23 -6.59 15.34
N GLU A 46 2.43 -5.88 14.56
CA GLU A 46 1.11 -6.31 14.12
C GLU A 46 1.10 -6.61 12.63
N GLN A 47 0.22 -7.51 12.22
CA GLN A 47 -0.07 -7.79 10.82
C GLN A 47 -1.56 -7.62 10.59
N VAL A 48 -1.93 -6.81 9.61
CA VAL A 48 -3.33 -6.46 9.31
C VAL A 48 -3.58 -6.69 7.83
N ASP A 49 -4.71 -7.30 7.52
CA ASP A 49 -5.24 -7.45 6.17
C ASP A 49 -6.47 -6.55 6.01
N MET A 50 -6.41 -5.60 5.08
CA MET A 50 -7.43 -4.58 4.86
C MET A 50 -7.97 -4.65 3.44
N LYS A 51 -9.28 -4.57 3.28
CA LYS A 51 -9.93 -4.42 1.99
C LYS A 51 -10.83 -3.19 2.03
N GLY A 52 -10.92 -2.51 0.91
CA GLY A 52 -11.71 -1.30 0.85
C GLY A 52 -11.68 -0.65 -0.50
N ARG A 53 -12.02 0.63 -0.52
CA ARG A 53 -12.02 1.46 -1.70
C ARG A 53 -11.29 2.77 -1.46
N TYR A 54 -10.60 3.23 -2.49
CA TYR A 54 -10.23 4.62 -2.65
C TYR A 54 -11.27 5.31 -3.52
N LEU A 55 -11.88 6.35 -2.98
CA LEU A 55 -12.73 7.28 -3.71
C LEU A 55 -11.90 8.54 -3.96
N ASP A 56 -11.40 8.65 -5.17
CA ASP A 56 -10.48 9.68 -5.58
C ASP A 56 -11.17 10.73 -6.46
N TRP A 57 -10.84 11.99 -6.23
CA TRP A 57 -11.08 13.05 -7.19
C TRP A 57 -9.77 13.42 -7.87
N PHE A 58 -9.67 13.14 -9.16
CA PHE A 58 -8.54 13.48 -9.99
C PHE A 58 -8.77 14.81 -10.70
N VAL A 59 -7.72 15.62 -10.83
CA VAL A 59 -7.70 16.83 -11.66
C VAL A 59 -6.48 16.82 -12.57
N ARG A 60 -6.61 17.38 -13.76
CA ARG A 60 -5.49 17.57 -14.68
C ARG A 60 -4.81 18.90 -14.39
N ARG A 61 -3.50 18.89 -14.09
CA ARG A 61 -2.65 20.06 -13.84
C ARG A 61 -1.42 19.92 -14.72
N ASP A 62 -1.11 20.96 -15.50
CA ASP A 62 0.05 20.95 -16.41
C ASP A 62 0.07 19.69 -17.31
N ASP A 63 -1.10 19.34 -17.85
CA ASP A 63 -1.37 18.15 -18.67
C ASP A 63 -1.12 16.78 -17.98
N GLU A 64 -0.92 16.77 -16.67
CA GLU A 64 -0.79 15.55 -15.87
C GLU A 64 -2.00 15.34 -14.95
N TRP A 65 -2.51 14.12 -14.87
CA TRP A 65 -3.53 13.76 -13.90
C TRP A 65 -2.92 13.54 -12.51
N ARG A 66 -3.49 14.21 -11.51
CA ARG A 66 -3.07 14.09 -10.10
C ARG A 66 -4.30 13.89 -9.22
N ILE A 67 -4.14 13.08 -8.17
CA ILE A 67 -5.17 12.94 -7.12
C ILE A 67 -5.24 14.27 -6.36
N LEU A 68 -6.37 14.96 -6.41
CA LEU A 68 -6.65 16.14 -5.60
C LEU A 68 -7.11 15.74 -4.20
N ASN A 69 -8.08 14.82 -4.12
CA ASN A 69 -8.65 14.33 -2.87
C ASN A 69 -8.75 12.81 -2.92
N ARG A 70 -8.58 12.17 -1.76
CA ARG A 70 -8.80 10.74 -1.55
C ARG A 70 -9.60 10.53 -0.28
N VAL A 71 -10.70 9.78 -0.39
CA VAL A 71 -11.38 9.18 0.75
C VAL A 71 -11.08 7.70 0.76
N VAL A 72 -10.62 7.18 1.90
CA VAL A 72 -10.43 5.75 2.11
C VAL A 72 -11.68 5.20 2.77
N VAL A 73 -12.31 4.22 2.14
CA VAL A 73 -13.43 3.47 2.68
C VAL A 73 -12.91 2.09 3.05
N PHE A 74 -13.03 1.72 4.32
CA PHE A 74 -12.68 0.38 4.78
C PHE A 74 -13.92 -0.50 4.74
N ASP A 75 -13.92 -1.50 3.85
CA ASP A 75 -15.00 -2.47 3.74
C ASP A 75 -14.70 -3.72 4.62
N TRP A 76 -13.42 -4.02 4.90
CA TRP A 76 -12.98 -5.11 5.77
C TRP A 76 -11.64 -4.79 6.44
N VAL A 77 -11.50 -5.08 7.73
CA VAL A 77 -10.21 -5.04 8.46
C VAL A 77 -10.10 -6.29 9.33
N GLU A 78 -8.97 -6.99 9.23
CA GLU A 78 -8.71 -8.20 10.00
C GLU A 78 -7.27 -8.25 10.49
N ASN A 79 -7.11 -8.53 11.78
CA ASN A 79 -5.81 -8.78 12.38
C ASN A 79 -5.39 -10.21 12.08
N MET A 80 -4.20 -10.36 11.51
CA MET A 80 -3.64 -11.65 11.15
C MET A 80 -2.58 -12.07 12.18
N PRO A 81 -2.48 -13.37 12.52
CA PRO A 81 -1.41 -13.85 13.36
C PRO A 81 -0.05 -13.60 12.69
N LEU A 82 0.96 -13.24 13.49
CA LEU A 82 2.32 -13.20 12.99
C LEU A 82 2.78 -14.62 12.63
N PRO A 83 3.36 -14.83 11.43
CA PRO A 83 3.90 -16.13 11.08
C PRO A 83 5.10 -16.43 11.99
N PRO A 84 5.25 -17.67 12.46
CA PRO A 84 6.37 -18.06 13.32
C PRO A 84 7.71 -17.95 12.59
N GLY A 85 8.79 -18.05 13.38
CA GLY A 85 10.17 -18.01 12.88
C GLY A 85 10.70 -16.61 12.57
N THR A 86 11.96 -16.56 12.19
CA THR A 86 12.68 -15.39 11.71
C THR A 86 12.35 -15.11 10.25
N GLU A 87 12.69 -13.92 9.77
CA GLU A 87 12.54 -13.58 8.35
C GLU A 87 13.40 -14.47 7.44
N ALA A 88 14.63 -14.75 7.85
CA ALA A 88 15.54 -15.64 7.12
C ALA A 88 14.95 -17.05 6.96
N GLU A 89 14.34 -17.61 8.00
CA GLU A 89 13.68 -18.93 7.94
C GLU A 89 12.50 -18.93 6.98
N ARG A 90 11.69 -17.86 6.96
CA ARG A 90 10.49 -17.77 6.10
C ARG A 90 10.84 -17.62 4.62
N PHE A 91 11.82 -16.79 4.28
CA PHE A 91 12.22 -16.61 2.89
C PHE A 91 13.08 -17.76 2.38
N GLY A 92 13.90 -18.36 3.25
CA GLY A 92 14.84 -19.41 2.88
C GLY A 92 15.72 -18.97 1.70
N ASN A 93 15.67 -19.72 0.60
CA ASN A 93 16.47 -19.43 -0.60
C ASN A 93 15.83 -18.39 -1.55
N LYS A 94 14.68 -17.79 -1.19
CA LYS A 94 14.00 -16.79 -2.04
C LYS A 94 14.64 -15.41 -1.83
N THR A 95 15.49 -15.04 -2.77
CA THR A 95 16.21 -13.76 -2.79
C THR A 95 16.13 -13.14 -4.20
N PRO A 96 16.19 -11.80 -4.32
CA PRO A 96 16.38 -10.83 -3.24
C PRO A 96 15.08 -10.57 -2.44
N ILE A 97 15.21 -10.07 -1.20
CA ILE A 97 14.10 -9.72 -0.32
C ILE A 97 13.86 -8.21 -0.39
N GLY A 98 12.60 -7.78 -0.49
CA GLY A 98 12.23 -6.36 -0.53
C GLY A 98 12.54 -5.63 0.78
N ALA A 99 12.84 -4.33 0.70
CA ALA A 99 13.18 -3.52 1.85
C ALA A 99 12.73 -2.06 1.66
N PRO A 100 12.58 -1.26 2.72
CA PRO A 100 12.33 0.17 2.55
C PRO A 100 13.48 0.85 1.79
N CYS A 101 13.14 1.92 1.06
CA CYS A 101 14.13 2.84 0.50
C CYS A 101 15.16 3.26 1.57
N PRO A 102 16.48 3.25 1.27
CA PRO A 102 17.09 3.05 -0.04
C PRO A 102 17.52 1.59 -0.33
N ASN A 103 17.22 0.63 0.55
CA ASN A 103 17.80 -0.71 0.49
C ASN A 103 16.99 -1.70 -0.37
N ASP A 104 15.89 -1.26 -0.98
CA ASP A 104 15.10 -2.13 -1.86
C ASP A 104 15.89 -2.53 -3.12
N PRO A 105 15.77 -3.78 -3.60
CA PRO A 105 16.41 -4.21 -4.84
C PRO A 105 16.04 -3.35 -6.07
N VAL A 106 14.90 -2.66 -6.08
CA VAL A 106 14.52 -1.79 -7.22
C VAL A 106 15.56 -0.70 -7.51
N TYR A 107 16.34 -0.27 -6.52
CA TYR A 107 17.36 0.77 -6.67
C TYR A 107 18.71 0.26 -7.20
N THR A 108 18.87 -1.05 -7.35
CA THR A 108 20.10 -1.67 -7.89
C THR A 108 19.87 -2.38 -9.21
N VAL A 109 18.62 -2.67 -9.58
CA VAL A 109 18.24 -3.34 -10.83
C VAL A 109 18.18 -2.36 -12.02
N PHE A 110 17.91 -1.08 -11.78
CA PHE A 110 17.84 -0.01 -12.79
C PHE A 110 18.82 1.10 -12.44
#